data_AF-A0AAJ0WH52-F1
#
_entry.id   AF-A0AAJ0WH52-F1
#
_cell.length_a   1.000
_cell.length_b   1.000
_cell.length_c   1.000
_cell.angle_alpha   90.00
_cell.angle_beta   90.00
_cell.angle_gamma   90.00
#
_symmetry.space_group_name_H-M   'P 1'
#
loop_
_entity.id
_entity.type
_entity.pdbx_description
1 polymer ?
#
loop_
_entity_poly.entity_id
_entity_poly.type
_entity_poly.pdbx_seq_one_letter_code
_entity_poly.pdbx_strand_id
1 'polypeptide(L)'
;MQAAQAKLLADQRAKADAEATERLQAEEETRQLRLAEEAREAKLLADAKAKADAEALQAKLAADAIAKAASAPKDDTAKAIDDLTQSIENSVKNQKDLLSQFNTTVANKQRDLNDLKEENDLSEKGIYKEPKPFKSVAAENSQLEALKTQLADANRIQKDEIAKLTNLYNERLKKFPNKNDALNKAYLDKINQLKAAQLKMEEDSATLLSNLERIKAETEIEKKRRIKRAAYENDQGRYAQDVAALKRIKETTKISSTPLTASDFDFGEDQSNMQIIKNIKNSDSGYYLIIAVHNSVEKRDQFLAKAVAAGRSDVNFFYNVTTSKYYIYYEKFEGLSEATKALEAKGTKPYNGKMAIVKVEN
;
A
#
# COMPACT_ATOMS: atom_id res chain seq x y z
N MET A 1 -33.12 -12.95 -41.78
CA MET A 1 -32.45 -13.41 -40.53
C MET A 1 -30.94 -13.59 -40.68
N GLN A 2 -30.41 -14.17 -41.76
CA GLN A 2 -28.95 -14.37 -41.95
C GLN A 2 -28.09 -13.09 -41.96
N ALA A 3 -28.58 -11.98 -42.55
CA ALA A 3 -27.81 -10.73 -42.63
C ALA A 3 -27.58 -10.03 -41.26
N ALA A 4 -28.54 -10.12 -40.34
CA ALA A 4 -28.39 -9.55 -38.99
C ALA A 4 -27.42 -10.37 -38.12
N GLN A 5 -27.39 -11.69 -38.33
CA GLN A 5 -26.49 -12.61 -37.63
C GLN A 5 -25.04 -12.46 -38.11
N ALA A 6 -24.83 -12.24 -39.41
CA ALA A 6 -23.52 -11.94 -39.98
C ALA A 6 -22.97 -10.58 -39.51
N LYS A 7 -23.83 -9.56 -39.38
CA LYS A 7 -23.44 -8.25 -38.88
C LYS A 7 -23.05 -8.29 -37.38
N LEU A 8 -23.79 -9.04 -36.57
CA LEU A 8 -23.46 -9.26 -35.15
C LEU A 8 -22.11 -9.96 -34.96
N LEU A 9 -21.80 -10.98 -35.78
CA LEU A 9 -20.52 -11.67 -35.74
C LEU A 9 -19.34 -10.78 -36.18
N ALA A 10 -19.56 -9.91 -37.16
CA ALA A 10 -18.57 -8.93 -37.60
C ALA A 10 -18.29 -7.88 -36.52
N ASP A 11 -19.34 -7.34 -35.88
CA ASP A 11 -19.20 -6.40 -34.76
C ASP A 11 -18.52 -7.05 -33.54
N GLN A 12 -18.82 -8.32 -33.25
CA GLN A 12 -18.13 -9.08 -32.19
C GLN A 12 -16.66 -9.30 -32.50
N ARG A 13 -16.30 -9.62 -33.75
CA ARG A 13 -14.90 -9.74 -34.17
C ARG A 13 -14.16 -8.40 -34.11
N ALA A 14 -14.75 -7.33 -34.64
CA ALA A 14 -14.14 -6.00 -34.59
C ALA A 14 -13.92 -5.53 -33.14
N LYS A 15 -14.85 -5.84 -32.24
CA LYS A 15 -14.71 -5.56 -30.81
C LYS A 15 -13.62 -6.41 -30.15
N ALA A 16 -13.55 -7.70 -30.46
CA ALA A 16 -12.50 -8.59 -29.96
C ALA A 16 -11.10 -8.19 -30.47
N ASP A 17 -10.98 -7.77 -31.73
CA ASP A 17 -9.73 -7.31 -32.33
C ASP A 17 -9.28 -5.96 -31.73
N ALA A 18 -10.22 -5.05 -31.44
CA ALA A 18 -9.95 -3.81 -30.74
C ALA A 18 -9.50 -4.06 -29.28
N GLU A 19 -10.21 -4.91 -28.55
CA GLU A 19 -9.84 -5.33 -27.18
C GLU A 19 -8.47 -6.02 -27.16
N ALA A 20 -8.15 -6.86 -28.15
CA ALA A 20 -6.83 -7.51 -28.26
C ALA A 20 -5.71 -6.50 -28.53
N THR A 21 -5.96 -5.50 -29.38
CA THR A 21 -4.97 -4.46 -29.69
C THR A 21 -4.70 -3.56 -28.48
N GLU A 22 -5.76 -3.17 -27.76
CA GLU A 22 -5.65 -2.36 -26.55
C GLU A 22 -4.92 -3.11 -25.43
N ARG A 23 -5.16 -4.43 -25.30
CA ARG A 23 -4.41 -5.30 -24.38
C ARG A 23 -2.92 -5.36 -24.70
N LEU A 24 -2.55 -5.52 -25.98
CA LEU A 24 -1.15 -5.54 -26.40
C LEU A 24 -0.43 -4.21 -26.14
N GLN A 25 -1.11 -3.08 -26.39
CA GLN A 25 -0.56 -1.76 -26.09
C GLN A 25 -0.35 -1.55 -24.59
N ALA A 26 -1.31 -1.99 -23.79
CA ALA A 26 -1.24 -1.92 -22.34
C ALA A 26 -0.08 -2.74 -21.75
N GLU A 27 0.09 -3.98 -22.21
CA GLU A 27 1.20 -4.84 -21.80
C GLU A 27 2.56 -4.25 -22.21
N GLU A 28 2.66 -3.68 -23.42
CA GLU A 28 3.89 -3.07 -23.89
C GLU A 28 4.23 -1.78 -23.11
N GLU A 29 3.25 -0.93 -22.81
CA GLU A 29 3.44 0.26 -21.97
C GLU A 29 3.98 -0.11 -20.58
N THR A 30 3.36 -1.09 -19.92
CA THR A 30 3.80 -1.57 -18.60
C THR A 30 5.20 -2.19 -18.67
N ARG A 31 5.52 -2.92 -19.75
CA ARG A 31 6.86 -3.45 -20.00
C ARG A 31 7.90 -2.34 -20.19
N GLN A 32 7.58 -1.27 -20.90
CA GLN A 32 8.48 -0.14 -21.09
C GLN A 32 8.76 0.58 -19.77
N LEU A 33 7.76 0.76 -18.92
CA LEU A 33 7.93 1.31 -17.56
C LEU A 33 8.88 0.45 -16.71
N ARG A 34 8.73 -0.88 -16.77
CA ARG A 34 9.62 -1.81 -16.06
C ARG A 34 11.07 -1.69 -16.54
N LEU A 35 11.28 -1.65 -17.85
CA LEU A 35 12.63 -1.51 -18.44
C LEU A 35 13.29 -0.18 -18.05
N ALA A 36 12.52 0.91 -18.02
CA ALA A 36 13.03 2.23 -17.60
C ALA A 36 13.46 2.24 -16.13
N GLU A 37 12.74 1.51 -15.26
CA GLU A 37 13.06 1.41 -13.85
C GLU A 37 14.26 0.50 -13.58
N GLU A 38 14.34 -0.66 -14.24
CA GLU A 38 15.51 -1.56 -14.22
C GLU A 38 16.78 -0.82 -14.69
N ALA A 39 16.68 0.01 -15.74
CA ALA A 39 17.79 0.83 -16.21
C ALA A 39 18.23 1.89 -15.19
N ARG A 40 17.28 2.48 -14.46
CA ARG A 40 17.58 3.42 -13.36
C ARG A 40 18.29 2.72 -12.21
N GLU A 41 17.83 1.54 -11.81
CA GLU A 41 18.43 0.73 -10.75
C GLU A 41 19.86 0.31 -11.13
N ALA A 42 20.05 -0.16 -12.36
CA ALA A 42 21.37 -0.53 -12.89
C ALA A 42 22.35 0.65 -12.91
N LYS A 43 21.89 1.84 -13.30
CA LYS A 43 22.71 3.06 -13.27
C LYS A 43 23.11 3.44 -11.84
N LEU A 44 22.20 3.33 -10.88
CA LEU A 44 22.47 3.62 -9.47
C LEU A 44 23.53 2.67 -8.90
N LEU A 45 23.45 1.38 -9.24
CA LEU A 45 24.43 0.35 -8.85
C LEU A 45 25.81 0.60 -9.50
N ALA A 46 25.85 1.03 -10.76
CA ALA A 46 27.09 1.38 -11.45
C ALA A 46 27.77 2.61 -10.84
N ASP A 47 27.00 3.66 -10.55
CA ASP A 47 27.50 4.87 -9.87
C ASP A 47 28.01 4.55 -8.45
N ALA A 48 27.33 3.67 -7.72
CA ALA A 48 27.78 3.19 -6.42
C ALA A 48 29.12 2.43 -6.52
N LYS A 49 29.28 1.57 -7.54
CA LYS A 49 30.53 0.85 -7.80
C LYS A 49 31.68 1.79 -8.12
N ALA A 50 31.47 2.76 -9.02
CA ALA A 50 32.49 3.75 -9.37
C ALA A 50 32.93 4.60 -8.16
N LYS A 51 31.99 4.96 -7.27
CA LYS A 51 32.30 5.64 -6.01
C LYS A 51 33.12 4.75 -5.06
N ALA A 52 32.80 3.47 -4.95
CA ALA A 52 33.54 2.52 -4.11
C ALA A 52 34.99 2.34 -4.58
N ASP A 53 35.21 2.28 -5.90
CA ASP A 53 36.55 2.16 -6.48
C ASP A 53 37.40 3.42 -6.22
N ALA A 54 36.79 4.61 -6.30
CA ALA A 54 37.45 5.88 -5.96
C ALA A 54 37.83 5.95 -4.47
N GLU A 55 36.94 5.53 -3.57
CA GLU A 55 37.23 5.44 -2.13
C GLU A 55 38.35 4.45 -1.82
N ALA A 56 38.37 3.29 -2.48
CA ALA A 56 39.40 2.28 -2.30
C ALA A 56 40.79 2.80 -2.72
N LEU A 57 40.86 3.55 -3.83
CA LEU A 57 42.10 4.19 -4.28
C LEU A 57 42.58 5.24 -3.25
N GLN A 58 41.66 6.05 -2.72
CA GLN A 58 42.00 7.07 -1.73
C GLN A 58 42.44 6.47 -0.38
N ALA A 59 41.83 5.35 0.05
CA ALA A 59 42.24 4.58 1.22
C ALA A 59 43.65 4.01 1.06
N LYS A 60 43.97 3.48 -0.13
CA LYS A 60 45.31 2.96 -0.43
C LYS A 60 46.38 4.06 -0.39
N LEU A 61 46.10 5.23 -0.97
CA LEU A 61 47.02 6.37 -0.95
C LEU A 61 47.30 6.87 0.49
N ALA A 62 46.28 6.90 1.35
CA ALA A 62 46.44 7.26 2.76
C ALA A 62 47.28 6.23 3.53
N ALA A 63 47.06 4.93 3.29
CA ALA A 63 47.85 3.87 3.90
C ALA A 63 49.33 3.93 3.46
N ASP A 64 49.59 4.16 2.17
CA ASP A 64 50.94 4.31 1.63
C ASP A 64 51.65 5.56 2.19
N ALA A 65 50.91 6.66 2.44
CA ALA A 65 51.46 7.86 3.07
C ALA A 65 51.86 7.62 4.54
N ILE A 66 51.05 6.89 5.31
CA ILE A 66 51.37 6.49 6.69
C ILE A 66 52.59 5.54 6.69
N ALA A 67 52.63 4.57 5.79
CA ALA A 67 53.74 3.62 5.67
C ALA A 67 55.06 4.31 5.29
N LYS A 68 55.03 5.30 4.38
CA LYS A 68 56.21 6.11 4.00
C LYS A 68 56.66 7.05 5.11
N ALA A 69 55.76 7.49 5.99
CA ALA A 69 56.08 8.33 7.15
C ALA A 69 56.65 7.54 8.35
N ALA A 70 56.56 6.20 8.33
CA ALA A 70 56.94 5.33 9.45
C ALA A 70 58.46 5.09 9.63
N SER A 71 59.33 5.95 9.09
CA SER A 71 60.80 5.87 9.27
C SER A 71 61.30 6.41 10.63
N ALA A 72 60.40 6.91 11.49
CA ALA A 72 60.71 7.42 12.82
C ALA A 72 60.31 6.44 13.95
N PRO A 73 61.01 6.43 15.11
CA PRO A 73 60.60 5.64 16.27
C PRO A 73 59.18 6.05 16.73
N LYS A 74 58.26 5.08 16.79
CA LYS A 74 56.89 5.30 17.25
C LYS A 74 56.84 5.31 18.78
N ASP A 75 56.46 6.44 19.38
CA ASP A 75 56.09 6.51 20.79
C ASP A 75 54.75 5.79 21.05
N ASP A 76 54.43 5.58 22.32
CA ASP A 76 53.23 4.82 22.71
C ASP A 76 51.92 5.49 22.26
N THR A 77 51.91 6.81 22.07
CA THR A 77 50.76 7.54 21.52
C THR A 77 50.58 7.24 20.03
N ALA A 78 51.68 7.11 19.25
CA ALA A 78 51.61 6.69 17.85
C ALA A 78 51.07 5.26 17.71
N LYS A 79 51.55 4.32 18.55
CA LYS A 79 51.06 2.93 18.55
C LYS A 79 49.56 2.87 18.85
N ALA A 80 49.10 3.61 19.86
CA ALA A 80 47.68 3.69 20.19
C ALA A 80 46.81 4.26 19.05
N ILE A 81 47.33 5.27 18.33
CA ILE A 81 46.66 5.83 17.14
C ILE A 81 46.58 4.77 16.02
N ASP A 82 47.67 4.05 15.76
CA ASP A 82 47.72 3.01 14.73
C ASP A 82 46.74 1.86 15.04
N ASP A 83 46.77 1.35 16.27
CA ASP A 83 45.91 0.24 16.72
C ASP A 83 44.42 0.63 16.64
N LEU A 84 44.06 1.83 17.12
CA LEU A 84 42.69 2.31 17.05
C LEU A 84 42.27 2.60 15.59
N THR A 85 43.17 3.11 14.76
CA THR A 85 42.90 3.29 13.32
C THR A 85 42.60 1.96 12.65
N GLN A 86 43.37 0.92 12.95
CA GLN A 86 43.13 -0.42 12.40
C GLN A 86 41.80 -1.02 12.87
N SER A 87 41.45 -0.81 14.15
CA SER A 87 40.14 -1.22 14.69
C SER A 87 38.99 -0.53 13.95
N ILE A 88 39.09 0.79 13.76
CA ILE A 88 38.12 1.59 13.02
C ILE A 88 37.99 1.09 11.57
N GLU A 89 39.10 0.84 10.88
CA GLU A 89 39.06 0.34 9.50
C GLU A 89 38.36 -1.01 9.37
N ASN A 90 38.51 -1.90 10.35
CA ASN A 90 37.80 -3.16 10.39
C ASN A 90 36.30 -2.97 10.67
N SER A 91 35.94 -2.06 11.58
CA SER A 91 34.55 -1.68 11.84
C SER A 91 33.86 -1.11 10.59
N VAL A 92 34.55 -0.23 9.85
CA VAL A 92 34.06 0.34 8.59
C VAL A 92 33.72 -0.73 7.55
N LYS A 93 34.48 -1.83 7.47
CA LYS A 93 34.15 -2.95 6.56
C LYS A 93 32.81 -3.60 6.94
N ASN A 94 32.62 -3.90 8.23
CA ASN A 94 31.36 -4.47 8.72
C ASN A 94 30.18 -3.54 8.45
N GLN A 95 30.38 -2.24 8.63
CA GLN A 95 29.36 -1.21 8.37
C GLN A 95 28.98 -1.13 6.89
N LYS A 96 29.96 -1.26 5.97
CA LYS A 96 29.72 -1.36 4.52
C LYS A 96 28.92 -2.61 4.16
N ASP A 97 29.21 -3.75 4.80
CA ASP A 97 28.46 -4.98 4.57
C ASP A 97 27.01 -4.86 5.05
N LEU A 98 26.78 -4.27 6.23
CA LEU A 98 25.44 -3.97 6.74
C LEU A 98 24.67 -3.05 5.80
N LEU A 99 25.32 -1.99 5.29
CA LEU A 99 24.69 -1.06 4.36
C LEU A 99 24.35 -1.74 3.03
N SER A 100 25.22 -2.61 2.53
CA SER A 100 24.98 -3.39 1.32
C SER A 100 23.78 -4.33 1.48
N GLN A 101 23.71 -5.06 2.59
CA GLN A 101 22.56 -5.93 2.90
C GLN A 101 21.27 -5.12 3.01
N PHE A 102 21.30 -3.99 3.71
CA PHE A 102 20.14 -3.11 3.84
C PHE A 102 19.67 -2.58 2.48
N ASN A 103 20.61 -2.19 1.61
CA ASN A 103 20.30 -1.75 0.26
C ASN A 103 19.64 -2.86 -0.58
N THR A 104 20.17 -4.09 -0.51
CA THR A 104 19.56 -5.24 -1.19
C THR A 104 18.13 -5.50 -0.72
N THR A 105 17.86 -5.44 0.58
CA THR A 105 16.51 -5.66 1.10
C THR A 105 15.54 -4.55 0.68
N VAL A 106 15.98 -3.29 0.68
CA VAL A 106 15.16 -2.17 0.20
C VAL A 106 14.89 -2.27 -1.31
N ALA A 107 15.87 -2.70 -2.11
CA ALA A 107 15.68 -2.97 -3.54
C ALA A 107 14.65 -4.08 -3.78
N ASN A 108 14.65 -5.14 -2.98
CA ASN A 108 13.62 -6.19 -3.07
C ASN A 108 12.23 -5.64 -2.77
N LYS A 109 12.07 -4.79 -1.74
CA LYS A 109 10.80 -4.10 -1.46
C LYS A 109 10.34 -3.21 -2.61
N GLN A 110 11.27 -2.52 -3.29
CA GLN A 110 10.94 -1.72 -4.46
C GLN A 110 10.42 -2.61 -5.60
N ARG A 111 11.04 -3.77 -5.85
CA ARG A 111 10.56 -4.74 -6.85
C ARG A 111 9.18 -5.28 -6.51
N ASP A 112 8.94 -5.63 -5.26
CA ASP A 112 7.61 -6.09 -4.80
C ASP A 112 6.54 -5.00 -5.01
N LEU A 113 6.87 -3.73 -4.77
CA LEU A 113 5.98 -2.60 -5.05
C LEU A 113 5.70 -2.45 -6.56
N ASN A 114 6.72 -2.60 -7.40
CA ASN A 114 6.57 -2.47 -8.85
C ASN A 114 5.71 -3.61 -9.41
N ASP A 115 5.92 -4.83 -8.92
CA ASP A 115 5.07 -5.99 -9.22
C ASP A 115 3.61 -5.74 -8.83
N LEU A 116 3.39 -5.15 -7.65
CA LEU A 116 2.06 -4.83 -7.14
C LEU A 116 1.34 -3.79 -8.01
N LYS A 117 2.07 -2.76 -8.47
CA LYS A 117 1.59 -1.74 -9.41
C LYS A 117 1.26 -2.34 -10.77
N GLU A 118 2.17 -3.12 -11.34
CA GLU A 118 1.95 -3.79 -12.63
C GLU A 118 0.70 -4.68 -12.59
N GLU A 119 0.55 -5.51 -11.58
CA GLU A 119 -0.63 -6.38 -11.46
C GLU A 119 -1.92 -5.55 -11.32
N ASN A 120 -1.88 -4.41 -10.63
CA ASN A 120 -3.04 -3.53 -10.52
C ASN A 120 -3.38 -2.83 -11.84
N ASP A 121 -2.39 -2.29 -12.53
CA ASP A 121 -2.58 -1.59 -13.80
C ASP A 121 -3.11 -2.54 -14.88
N LEU A 122 -2.54 -3.75 -15.00
CA LEU A 122 -3.02 -4.78 -15.93
C LEU A 122 -4.43 -5.22 -15.57
N SER A 123 -4.65 -5.46 -14.29
CA SER A 123 -5.95 -5.88 -13.82
C SER A 123 -6.98 -4.80 -14.15
N GLU A 124 -6.69 -3.50 -13.99
CA GLU A 124 -7.65 -2.41 -14.26
C GLU A 124 -8.04 -2.31 -15.74
N LYS A 125 -7.14 -2.75 -16.62
CA LYS A 125 -7.39 -2.89 -18.06
C LYS A 125 -8.08 -4.22 -18.41
N GLY A 126 -8.56 -4.99 -17.43
CA GLY A 126 -9.23 -6.28 -17.62
C GLY A 126 -8.28 -7.41 -18.05
N ILE A 127 -6.97 -7.25 -17.82
CA ILE A 127 -5.94 -8.24 -18.17
C ILE A 127 -5.64 -9.07 -16.94
N TYR A 128 -5.99 -10.35 -16.99
CA TYR A 128 -5.73 -11.28 -15.90
C TYR A 128 -4.27 -11.76 -15.97
N LYS A 129 -3.52 -11.52 -14.90
CA LYS A 129 -2.18 -12.07 -14.68
C LYS A 129 -2.26 -13.06 -13.51
N GLU A 130 -1.62 -14.22 -13.67
CA GLU A 130 -1.65 -15.24 -12.62
C GLU A 130 -1.03 -14.70 -11.31
N PRO A 131 -1.71 -14.86 -10.15
CA PRO A 131 -1.19 -14.38 -8.88
C PRO A 131 0.17 -14.99 -8.57
N LYS A 132 1.15 -14.15 -8.23
CA LYS A 132 2.46 -14.65 -7.79
C LYS A 132 2.29 -15.41 -6.46
N PRO A 133 3.11 -16.47 -6.21
CA PRO A 133 3.09 -17.18 -4.94
C PRO A 133 3.25 -16.23 -3.76
N PHE A 134 2.46 -16.45 -2.71
CA PHE A 134 2.54 -15.65 -1.49
C PHE A 134 3.93 -15.78 -0.87
N LYS A 135 4.65 -14.65 -0.77
CA LYS A 135 5.87 -14.53 0.03
C LYS A 135 5.52 -13.99 1.40
N SER A 136 5.95 -14.70 2.44
CA SER A 136 5.87 -14.17 3.81
C SER A 136 6.80 -12.98 3.96
N VAL A 137 6.22 -11.80 4.21
CA VAL A 137 6.96 -10.55 4.43
C VAL A 137 7.47 -10.38 5.86
N ALA A 138 7.08 -11.27 6.78
CA ALA A 138 7.40 -11.13 8.20
C ALA A 138 8.91 -11.26 8.48
N ALA A 139 9.56 -12.27 7.89
CA ALA A 139 11.00 -12.48 8.05
C ALA A 139 11.80 -11.31 7.45
N GLU A 140 11.43 -10.85 6.26
CA GLU A 140 12.09 -9.73 5.59
C GLU A 140 11.91 -8.41 6.36
N ASN A 141 10.70 -8.15 6.89
CA ASN A 141 10.44 -6.97 7.72
C ASN A 141 11.24 -7.02 9.02
N SER A 142 11.34 -8.19 9.66
CA SER A 142 12.18 -8.37 10.85
C SER A 142 13.66 -8.13 10.54
N GLN A 143 14.14 -8.60 9.38
CA GLN A 143 15.50 -8.35 8.93
C GLN A 143 15.76 -6.86 8.68
N LEU A 144 14.81 -6.14 8.07
CA LEU A 144 14.91 -4.69 7.85
C LEU A 144 15.07 -3.90 9.16
N GLU A 145 14.25 -4.18 10.17
CA GLU A 145 14.33 -3.49 11.45
C GLU A 145 15.60 -3.85 12.23
N ALA A 146 16.09 -5.10 12.10
CA ALA A 146 17.38 -5.51 12.64
C ALA A 146 18.54 -4.75 11.97
N LEU A 147 18.57 -4.70 10.64
CA LEU A 147 19.61 -3.98 9.87
C LEU A 147 19.60 -2.48 10.17
N LYS A 148 18.42 -1.87 10.32
CA LYS A 148 18.27 -0.46 10.72
C LYS A 148 18.91 -0.20 12.08
N THR A 149 18.65 -1.08 13.06
CA THR A 149 19.20 -0.96 14.41
C THR A 149 20.72 -1.16 14.41
N GLN A 150 21.19 -2.21 13.73
CA GLN A 150 22.63 -2.51 13.63
C GLN A 150 23.41 -1.39 12.96
N LEU A 151 22.87 -0.78 11.89
CA LEU A 151 23.49 0.38 11.24
C LEU A 151 23.53 1.61 12.14
N ALA A 152 22.46 1.90 12.89
CA ALA A 152 22.43 3.01 13.83
C ALA A 152 23.46 2.84 14.95
N ASP A 153 23.57 1.64 15.52
CA ASP A 153 24.56 1.32 16.53
C ASP A 153 25.99 1.37 15.99
N ALA A 154 26.24 0.80 14.82
CA ALA A 154 27.54 0.86 14.16
C ALA A 154 27.97 2.31 13.87
N ASN A 155 27.06 3.15 13.36
CA ASN A 155 27.30 4.58 13.16
C ASN A 155 27.68 5.30 14.46
N ARG A 156 26.98 5.01 15.55
CA ARG A 156 27.25 5.62 16.87
C ARG A 156 28.62 5.20 17.40
N ILE A 157 28.91 3.90 17.39
CA ILE A 157 30.20 3.36 17.84
C ILE A 157 31.34 3.95 17.01
N GLN A 158 31.17 4.01 15.68
CA GLN A 158 32.18 4.52 14.77
C GLN A 158 32.50 6.01 15.02
N LYS A 159 31.49 6.83 15.30
CA LYS A 159 31.65 8.23 15.72
C LYS A 159 32.46 8.34 17.01
N ASP A 160 32.13 7.54 18.02
CA ASP A 160 32.82 7.55 19.31
C ASP A 160 34.30 7.14 19.17
N GLU A 161 34.59 6.13 18.33
CA GLU A 161 35.97 5.70 18.05
C GLU A 161 36.77 6.77 17.29
N ILE A 162 36.17 7.43 16.29
CA ILE A 162 36.82 8.54 15.57
C ILE A 162 37.09 9.73 16.51
N ALA A 163 36.19 9.99 17.47
CA ALA A 163 36.41 11.01 18.50
C ALA A 163 37.59 10.64 19.42
N LYS A 164 37.68 9.39 19.87
CA LYS A 164 38.83 8.88 20.64
C LYS A 164 40.13 9.00 19.84
N LEU A 165 40.12 8.64 18.56
CA LEU A 165 41.27 8.77 17.67
C LEU A 165 41.71 10.23 17.51
N THR A 166 40.75 11.15 17.36
CA THR A 166 41.01 12.60 17.31
C THR A 166 41.66 13.10 18.59
N ASN A 167 41.24 12.59 19.75
CA ASN A 167 41.83 12.96 21.05
C ASN A 167 43.26 12.45 21.18
N LEU A 168 43.54 11.20 20.81
CA LEU A 168 44.91 10.66 20.81
C LEU A 168 45.84 11.45 19.88
N TYR A 169 45.35 11.83 18.71
CA TYR A 169 46.09 12.72 17.80
C TYR A 169 46.39 14.09 18.45
N ASN A 170 45.42 14.71 19.13
CA ASN A 170 45.63 15.97 19.82
C ASN A 170 46.64 15.85 20.97
N GLU A 171 46.66 14.72 21.69
CA GLU A 171 47.67 14.43 22.71
C GLU A 171 49.07 14.29 22.10
N ARG A 172 49.17 13.60 20.97
CA ARG A 172 50.42 13.50 20.21
C ARG A 172 50.93 14.89 19.78
N LEU A 173 50.06 15.73 19.24
CA LEU A 173 50.42 17.11 18.86
C LEU A 173 50.96 17.93 20.03
N LYS A 174 50.45 17.73 21.26
CA LYS A 174 50.97 18.41 22.45
C LYS A 174 52.40 17.96 22.78
N LYS A 175 52.69 16.66 22.64
CA LYS A 175 54.04 16.09 22.89
C LYS A 175 55.02 16.43 21.76
N PHE A 176 54.53 16.51 20.52
CA PHE A 176 55.32 16.77 19.32
C PHE A 176 54.67 17.90 18.49
N PRO A 177 54.85 19.17 18.87
CA PRO A 177 54.13 20.31 18.28
C PRO A 177 54.63 20.72 16.89
N ASN A 178 55.56 19.97 16.28
CA ASN A 178 56.10 20.28 14.97
C ASN A 178 55.03 20.08 13.88
N LYS A 179 54.61 21.20 13.27
CA LYS A 179 53.61 21.22 12.18
C LYS A 179 54.09 20.58 10.88
N ASN A 180 55.40 20.41 10.72
CA ASN A 180 56.01 19.75 9.56
C ASN A 180 56.36 18.27 9.84
N ASP A 181 55.90 17.72 10.98
CA ASP A 181 56.03 16.29 11.26
C ASP A 181 55.16 15.48 10.29
N ALA A 182 55.83 14.62 9.50
CA ALA A 182 55.19 13.83 8.47
C ALA A 182 54.13 12.86 9.03
N LEU A 183 54.34 12.37 10.25
CA LEU A 183 53.46 11.40 10.90
C LEU A 183 52.18 12.07 11.43
N ASN A 184 52.30 13.25 12.05
CA ASN A 184 51.15 14.07 12.44
C ASN A 184 50.30 14.46 11.23
N LYS A 185 50.93 14.84 10.11
CA LYS A 185 50.20 15.13 8.87
C LYS A 185 49.43 13.89 8.36
N ALA A 186 50.09 12.73 8.33
CA ALA A 186 49.47 11.49 7.90
C ALA A 186 48.28 11.09 8.80
N TYR A 187 48.40 11.24 10.12
CA TYR A 187 47.31 10.99 11.06
C TYR A 187 46.13 11.96 10.90
N LEU A 188 46.41 13.25 10.72
CA LEU A 188 45.36 14.23 10.47
C LEU A 188 44.59 13.91 9.18
N ASP A 189 45.31 13.62 8.09
CA ASP A 189 44.71 13.27 6.80
C ASP A 189 43.84 12.00 6.95
N LYS A 190 44.32 11.00 7.69
CA LYS A 190 43.56 9.77 7.96
C LYS A 190 42.31 10.03 8.80
N ILE A 191 42.39 10.83 9.87
CA ILE A 191 41.23 11.20 10.69
C ILE A 191 40.19 11.95 9.85
N ASN A 192 40.62 12.87 9.00
CA ASN A 192 39.72 13.60 8.10
C ASN A 192 39.07 12.66 7.08
N GLN A 193 39.82 11.71 6.54
CA GLN A 193 39.27 10.67 5.66
C GLN A 193 38.21 9.83 6.39
N LEU A 194 38.48 9.38 7.62
CA LEU A 194 37.54 8.59 8.42
C LEU A 194 36.27 9.39 8.75
N LYS A 195 36.39 10.68 9.08
CA LYS A 195 35.25 11.58 9.31
C LYS A 195 34.40 11.76 8.05
N ALA A 196 35.05 11.97 6.90
CA ALA A 196 34.35 12.11 5.62
C ALA A 196 33.63 10.80 5.23
N ALA A 197 34.28 9.66 5.42
CA ALA A 197 33.67 8.35 5.19
C ALA A 197 32.46 8.10 6.11
N GLN A 198 32.58 8.46 7.39
CA GLN A 198 31.47 8.34 8.35
C GLN A 198 30.28 9.23 7.97
N LEU A 199 30.53 10.49 7.60
CA LEU A 199 29.47 11.39 7.15
C LEU A 199 28.74 10.84 5.93
N LYS A 200 29.51 10.37 4.93
CA LYS A 200 28.93 9.77 3.72
C LYS A 200 28.08 8.53 4.03
N MET A 201 28.53 7.69 4.97
CA MET A 201 27.77 6.50 5.33
C MET A 201 26.44 6.83 6.03
N GLU A 202 26.40 7.94 6.78
CA GLU A 202 25.17 8.47 7.36
C GLU A 202 24.23 9.04 6.30
N GLU A 203 24.76 9.76 5.31
CA GLU A 203 23.99 10.27 4.17
C GLU A 203 23.37 9.13 3.34
N ASP A 204 24.16 8.09 3.04
CA ASP A 204 23.70 6.91 2.31
C ASP A 204 22.62 6.15 3.12
N SER A 205 22.83 5.98 4.43
CA SER A 205 21.86 5.35 5.32
C SER A 205 20.55 6.14 5.42
N ALA A 206 20.62 7.48 5.55
CA ALA A 206 19.45 8.35 5.60
C ALA A 206 18.65 8.32 4.29
N THR A 207 19.35 8.34 3.14
CA THR A 207 18.72 8.20 1.82
C THR A 207 17.97 6.89 1.71
N LEU A 208 18.57 5.79 2.18
CA LEU A 208 17.97 4.46 2.10
C LEU A 208 16.75 4.32 3.03
N LEU A 209 16.79 4.92 4.21
CA LEU A 209 15.64 5.00 5.12
C LEU A 209 14.48 5.80 4.51
N SER A 210 14.76 6.95 3.91
CA SER A 210 13.76 7.74 3.20
C SER A 210 13.10 6.97 2.05
N ASN A 211 13.92 6.26 1.26
CA ASN A 211 13.40 5.38 0.19
C ASN A 211 12.51 4.28 0.74
N LEU A 212 12.89 3.64 1.85
CA LEU A 212 12.09 2.61 2.50
C LEU A 212 10.74 3.16 3.00
N GLU A 213 10.71 4.36 3.58
CA GLU A 213 9.47 5.02 4.01
C GLU A 213 8.56 5.34 2.83
N ARG A 214 9.12 5.86 1.74
CA ARG A 214 8.39 6.07 0.48
C ARG A 214 7.79 4.77 -0.05
N ILE A 215 8.57 3.70 -0.12
CA ILE A 215 8.10 2.38 -0.58
C ILE A 215 6.96 1.89 0.30
N LYS A 216 7.09 1.97 1.63
CA LYS A 216 6.02 1.59 2.58
C LYS A 216 4.72 2.37 2.30
N ALA A 217 4.81 3.69 2.10
CA ALA A 217 3.65 4.52 1.81
C ALA A 217 2.99 4.17 0.47
N GLU A 218 3.78 4.02 -0.60
CA GLU A 218 3.28 3.64 -1.93
C GLU A 218 2.66 2.24 -1.94
N THR A 219 3.26 1.26 -1.25
CA THR A 219 2.68 -0.08 -1.11
C THR A 219 1.30 -0.04 -0.46
N GLU A 220 1.11 0.77 0.59
CA GLU A 220 -0.20 0.90 1.24
C GLU A 220 -1.24 1.59 0.36
N ILE A 221 -0.83 2.55 -0.48
CA ILE A 221 -1.71 3.15 -1.49
C ILE A 221 -2.20 2.07 -2.47
N GLU A 222 -1.27 1.25 -2.97
CA GLU A 222 -1.57 0.24 -3.97
C GLU A 222 -2.42 -0.92 -3.43
N LYS A 223 -2.19 -1.32 -2.16
CA LYS A 223 -3.09 -2.23 -1.44
C LYS A 223 -4.50 -1.66 -1.31
N LYS A 224 -4.63 -0.38 -0.93
CA LYS A 224 -5.94 0.29 -0.84
C LYS A 224 -6.64 0.36 -2.19
N ARG A 225 -5.90 0.56 -3.29
CA ARG A 225 -6.43 0.52 -4.67
C ARG A 225 -7.05 -0.86 -4.97
N ARG A 226 -6.36 -1.97 -4.66
CA ARG A 226 -6.92 -3.33 -4.79
C ARG A 226 -8.20 -3.52 -3.99
N ILE A 227 -8.19 -3.12 -2.71
CA ILE A 227 -9.34 -3.32 -1.82
C ILE A 227 -10.57 -2.57 -2.35
N LYS A 228 -10.39 -1.30 -2.75
CA LYS A 228 -11.48 -0.49 -3.32
C LYS A 228 -12.03 -1.13 -4.59
N ARG A 229 -11.18 -1.69 -5.43
CA ARG A 229 -11.59 -2.34 -6.66
C ARG A 229 -12.28 -3.68 -6.42
N ALA A 230 -11.74 -4.53 -5.56
CA ALA A 230 -12.40 -5.78 -5.18
C ALA A 230 -13.80 -5.51 -4.60
N ALA A 231 -13.96 -4.43 -3.83
CA ALA A 231 -15.27 -3.98 -3.39
C ALA A 231 -16.17 -3.56 -4.58
N TYR A 232 -15.64 -2.81 -5.54
CA TYR A 232 -16.38 -2.33 -6.73
C TYR A 232 -16.76 -3.46 -7.70
N GLU A 233 -15.86 -4.39 -8.02
CA GLU A 233 -16.11 -5.50 -8.95
C GLU A 233 -17.10 -6.51 -8.36
N ASN A 234 -17.06 -6.72 -7.04
CA ASN A 234 -18.07 -7.48 -6.35
C ASN A 234 -19.44 -6.78 -6.34
N ASP A 235 -19.55 -5.46 -6.62
CA ASP A 235 -20.85 -4.79 -6.63
C ASP A 235 -21.79 -5.31 -7.73
N GLN A 236 -21.29 -5.56 -8.93
CA GLN A 236 -22.12 -6.05 -10.04
C GLN A 236 -22.52 -7.52 -9.83
N GLY A 237 -21.57 -8.36 -9.38
CA GLY A 237 -21.86 -9.76 -9.03
C GLY A 237 -22.85 -9.87 -7.87
N ARG A 238 -22.64 -9.09 -6.80
CA ARG A 238 -23.54 -9.01 -5.65
C ARG A 238 -24.93 -8.53 -6.07
N TYR A 239 -25.03 -7.48 -6.89
CA TYR A 239 -26.32 -6.99 -7.36
C TYR A 239 -27.11 -8.07 -8.13
N ALA A 240 -26.45 -8.82 -9.01
CA ALA A 240 -27.09 -9.92 -9.73
C ALA A 240 -27.60 -11.03 -8.80
N GLN A 241 -26.80 -11.41 -7.79
CA GLN A 241 -27.19 -12.38 -6.76
C GLN A 241 -28.36 -11.89 -5.91
N ASP A 242 -28.31 -10.62 -5.51
CA ASP A 242 -29.30 -9.94 -4.70
C ASP A 242 -30.67 -9.86 -5.40
N VAL A 243 -30.67 -9.51 -6.69
CA VAL A 243 -31.88 -9.51 -7.52
C VAL A 243 -32.44 -10.94 -7.68
N ALA A 244 -31.57 -11.93 -7.90
CA ALA A 244 -32.00 -13.32 -8.02
C ALA A 244 -32.58 -13.88 -6.70
N ALA A 245 -32.02 -13.49 -5.56
CA ALA A 245 -32.53 -13.84 -4.23
C ALA A 245 -33.89 -13.21 -3.98
N LEU A 246 -34.05 -11.90 -4.25
CA LEU A 246 -35.33 -11.21 -4.12
C LEU A 246 -36.41 -11.87 -4.98
N LYS A 247 -36.10 -12.18 -6.24
CA LYS A 247 -37.01 -12.88 -7.15
C LYS A 247 -37.46 -14.22 -6.57
N ARG A 248 -36.50 -15.04 -6.10
CA ARG A 248 -36.80 -16.33 -5.46
C ARG A 248 -37.68 -16.17 -4.22
N ILE A 249 -37.41 -15.19 -3.37
CA ILE A 249 -38.21 -14.92 -2.16
C ILE A 249 -39.66 -14.59 -2.56
N LYS A 250 -39.86 -13.71 -3.55
CA LYS A 250 -41.19 -13.34 -4.03
C LYS A 250 -41.96 -14.53 -4.64
N GLU A 251 -41.27 -15.42 -5.35
CA GLU A 251 -41.89 -16.57 -6.04
C GLU A 251 -42.15 -17.77 -5.12
N THR A 252 -41.32 -17.98 -4.09
CA THR A 252 -41.36 -19.20 -3.26
C THR A 252 -42.02 -19.00 -1.89
N THR A 253 -42.09 -17.77 -1.39
CA THR A 253 -42.67 -17.49 -0.08
C THR A 253 -44.19 -17.57 -0.12
N LYS A 254 -44.76 -18.46 0.68
CA LYS A 254 -46.21 -18.60 0.84
C LYS A 254 -46.75 -17.55 1.81
N ILE A 255 -47.97 -17.08 1.54
CA ILE A 255 -48.71 -16.20 2.46
C ILE A 255 -48.94 -16.97 3.77
N SER A 256 -48.68 -16.31 4.90
CA SER A 256 -48.85 -16.91 6.22
C SER A 256 -50.34 -17.11 6.55
N SER A 257 -50.69 -18.30 7.06
CA SER A 257 -52.03 -18.57 7.60
C SER A 257 -52.25 -17.93 8.98
N THR A 258 -51.18 -17.67 9.71
CA THR A 258 -51.21 -16.97 11.00
C THR A 258 -50.80 -15.51 10.81
N PRO A 259 -51.60 -14.52 11.24
CA PRO A 259 -51.25 -13.12 11.12
C PRO A 259 -49.91 -12.79 11.80
N LEU A 260 -48.99 -12.18 11.06
CA LEU A 260 -47.72 -11.69 11.61
C LEU A 260 -47.93 -10.39 12.38
N THR A 261 -47.13 -10.22 13.42
CA THR A 261 -47.11 -9.06 14.33
C THR A 261 -45.82 -8.27 14.17
N ALA A 262 -45.76 -7.04 14.70
CA ALA A 262 -44.55 -6.22 14.59
C ALA A 262 -43.31 -6.85 15.25
N SER A 263 -43.49 -7.65 16.31
CA SER A 263 -42.40 -8.39 16.96
C SER A 263 -41.79 -9.49 16.11
N ASP A 264 -42.49 -9.92 15.05
CA ASP A 264 -41.95 -10.90 14.11
C ASP A 264 -40.92 -10.26 13.17
N PHE A 265 -40.84 -8.93 13.07
CA PHE A 265 -39.94 -8.24 12.14
C PHE A 265 -38.69 -7.71 12.86
N ASP A 266 -37.51 -8.07 12.33
CA ASP A 266 -36.25 -7.39 12.67
C ASP A 266 -36.11 -6.18 11.75
N PHE A 267 -36.31 -4.96 12.25
CA PHE A 267 -36.19 -3.73 11.44
C PHE A 267 -34.73 -3.32 11.20
N GLY A 268 -33.79 -3.96 11.89
CA GLY A 268 -32.38 -3.64 11.85
C GLY A 268 -32.07 -2.27 12.46
N GLU A 269 -31.33 -1.44 11.75
CA GLU A 269 -30.92 -0.13 12.25
C GLU A 269 -32.04 0.91 12.17
N ASP A 270 -32.32 1.58 13.29
CA ASP A 270 -33.28 2.67 13.36
C ASP A 270 -32.87 3.82 12.42
N GLN A 271 -33.85 4.33 11.67
CA GLN A 271 -33.65 5.43 10.75
C GLN A 271 -34.16 6.74 11.36
N SER A 272 -33.31 7.78 11.37
CA SER A 272 -33.77 9.15 11.59
C SER A 272 -34.80 9.55 10.52
N ASN A 273 -35.79 10.36 10.89
CA ASN A 273 -37.01 10.63 10.10
C ASN A 273 -36.78 11.28 8.71
N MET A 274 -35.54 11.64 8.35
CA MET A 274 -35.15 11.98 6.97
C MET A 274 -33.63 11.88 6.80
N GLN A 275 -33.15 11.03 5.89
CA GLN A 275 -31.72 10.93 5.54
C GLN A 275 -31.49 11.17 4.05
N ILE A 276 -30.36 11.76 3.70
CA ILE A 276 -29.93 11.94 2.30
C ILE A 276 -28.76 10.99 2.05
N ILE A 277 -28.89 10.15 1.04
CA ILE A 277 -27.87 9.19 0.62
C ILE A 277 -27.55 9.45 -0.85
N LYS A 278 -26.26 9.44 -1.18
CA LYS A 278 -25.78 9.76 -2.53
C LYS A 278 -25.15 8.56 -3.22
N ASN A 279 -25.13 8.57 -4.55
CA ASN A 279 -24.40 7.62 -5.39
C ASN A 279 -24.81 6.15 -5.17
N ILE A 280 -26.12 5.90 -5.07
CA ILE A 280 -26.69 4.54 -5.01
C ILE A 280 -26.83 3.99 -6.42
N LYS A 281 -25.86 3.15 -6.81
CA LYS A 281 -25.92 2.41 -8.08
C LYS A 281 -27.18 1.55 -8.17
N ASN A 282 -27.70 1.39 -9.38
CA ASN A 282 -28.90 0.59 -9.68
C ASN A 282 -30.16 1.05 -8.91
N SER A 283 -30.23 2.32 -8.57
CA SER A 283 -31.41 2.99 -8.04
C SER A 283 -31.55 4.35 -8.72
N ASP A 284 -32.74 4.93 -8.66
CA ASP A 284 -32.98 6.25 -9.21
C ASP A 284 -32.96 7.29 -8.09
N SER A 285 -32.75 8.56 -8.45
CA SER A 285 -33.01 9.66 -7.53
C SER A 285 -34.50 9.70 -7.12
N GLY A 286 -34.78 10.00 -5.85
CA GLY A 286 -36.15 10.07 -5.33
C GLY A 286 -36.25 9.90 -3.81
N TYR A 287 -37.47 9.85 -3.30
CA TYR A 287 -37.80 9.66 -1.88
C TYR A 287 -38.37 8.26 -1.68
N TYR A 288 -37.64 7.43 -0.93
CA TYR A 288 -37.95 6.03 -0.70
C TYR A 288 -38.55 5.85 0.70
N LEU A 289 -39.64 5.08 0.81
CA LEU A 289 -40.19 4.66 2.09
C LEU A 289 -39.50 3.40 2.59
N ILE A 290 -38.46 3.61 3.39
CA ILE A 290 -37.66 2.55 3.97
C ILE A 290 -38.40 1.93 5.14
N ILE A 291 -38.55 0.61 5.11
CA ILE A 291 -39.21 -0.17 6.16
C ILE A 291 -38.22 -0.94 7.04
N ALA A 292 -37.00 -1.21 6.57
CA ALA A 292 -35.95 -1.85 7.36
C ALA A 292 -34.56 -1.59 6.76
N VAL A 293 -33.53 -1.62 7.61
CA VAL A 293 -32.13 -1.45 7.19
C VAL A 293 -31.23 -2.51 7.82
N HIS A 294 -30.57 -3.31 6.99
CA HIS A 294 -29.70 -4.41 7.44
C HIS A 294 -28.32 -4.35 6.82
N ASN A 295 -27.31 -4.84 7.54
CA ASN A 295 -25.93 -4.98 7.05
C ASN A 295 -25.58 -6.42 6.61
N SER A 296 -26.55 -7.34 6.59
CA SER A 296 -26.36 -8.75 6.24
C SER A 296 -27.40 -9.22 5.24
N VAL A 297 -26.99 -10.08 4.31
CA VAL A 297 -27.86 -10.72 3.31
C VAL A 297 -28.94 -11.57 3.99
N GLU A 298 -28.58 -12.28 5.05
CA GLU A 298 -29.48 -13.21 5.75
C GLU A 298 -30.64 -12.47 6.41
N LYS A 299 -30.36 -11.39 7.16
CA LYS A 299 -31.42 -10.58 7.79
C LYS A 299 -32.29 -9.87 6.77
N ARG A 300 -31.70 -9.36 5.70
CA ARG A 300 -32.45 -8.78 4.57
C ARG A 300 -33.44 -9.81 4.02
N ASP A 301 -32.98 -11.02 3.71
CA ASP A 301 -33.81 -12.07 3.13
C ASP A 301 -34.90 -12.55 4.09
N GLN A 302 -34.60 -12.65 5.39
CA GLN A 302 -35.60 -12.96 6.42
C GLN A 302 -36.69 -11.89 6.50
N PHE A 303 -36.31 -10.61 6.48
CA PHE A 303 -37.28 -9.51 6.50
C PHE A 303 -38.15 -9.52 5.24
N LEU A 304 -37.54 -9.65 4.06
CA LEU A 304 -38.23 -9.73 2.77
C LEU A 304 -39.22 -10.91 2.74
N ALA A 305 -38.80 -12.09 3.19
CA ALA A 305 -39.68 -13.26 3.26
C ALA A 305 -40.86 -13.01 4.21
N LYS A 306 -40.64 -12.42 5.39
CA LYS A 306 -41.73 -12.07 6.30
C LYS A 306 -42.69 -11.02 5.72
N ALA A 307 -42.17 -10.03 5.00
CA ALA A 307 -42.98 -9.03 4.33
C ALA A 307 -43.86 -9.66 3.23
N VAL A 308 -43.28 -10.53 2.41
CA VAL A 308 -44.02 -11.29 1.38
C VAL A 308 -45.06 -12.22 2.03
N ALA A 309 -44.71 -12.93 3.10
CA ALA A 309 -45.62 -13.78 3.85
C ALA A 309 -46.77 -12.99 4.50
N ALA A 310 -46.55 -11.72 4.87
CA ALA A 310 -47.57 -10.78 5.34
C ALA A 310 -48.41 -10.16 4.20
N GLY A 311 -48.18 -10.56 2.95
CA GLY A 311 -48.93 -10.13 1.77
C GLY A 311 -48.33 -8.93 1.01
N ARG A 312 -47.10 -8.52 1.31
CA ARG A 312 -46.42 -7.39 0.65
C ARG A 312 -45.39 -7.89 -0.38
N SER A 313 -45.80 -8.10 -1.63
CA SER A 313 -44.98 -8.68 -2.70
C SER A 313 -44.18 -7.67 -3.54
N ASP A 314 -44.56 -6.39 -3.48
CA ASP A 314 -43.92 -5.23 -4.12
C ASP A 314 -42.68 -4.70 -3.35
N VAL A 315 -42.24 -5.38 -2.28
CA VAL A 315 -40.99 -5.04 -1.59
C VAL A 315 -39.78 -5.09 -2.52
N ASN A 316 -38.84 -4.18 -2.33
CA ASN A 316 -37.58 -4.10 -3.03
C ASN A 316 -36.50 -3.57 -2.08
N PHE A 317 -35.25 -3.50 -2.53
CA PHE A 317 -34.18 -2.89 -1.76
C PHE A 317 -33.11 -2.30 -2.65
N PHE A 318 -32.29 -1.42 -2.09
CA PHE A 318 -31.03 -1.02 -2.67
C PHE A 318 -29.89 -1.23 -1.68
N TYR A 319 -28.66 -1.36 -2.18
CA TYR A 319 -27.46 -1.52 -1.36
C TYR A 319 -26.59 -0.27 -1.44
N ASN A 320 -26.29 0.30 -0.28
CA ASN A 320 -25.34 1.38 -0.16
C ASN A 320 -23.95 0.81 0.11
N VAL A 321 -23.06 0.90 -0.89
CA VAL A 321 -21.68 0.42 -0.81
C VAL A 321 -20.87 1.16 0.25
N THR A 322 -21.14 2.45 0.44
CA THR A 322 -20.43 3.30 1.40
C THR A 322 -20.70 2.87 2.84
N THR A 323 -21.96 2.53 3.15
CA THR A 323 -22.35 2.13 4.51
C THR A 323 -22.43 0.63 4.71
N SER A 324 -22.30 -0.15 3.63
CA SER A 324 -22.50 -1.61 3.59
C SER A 324 -23.88 -2.03 4.12
N LYS A 325 -24.94 -1.33 3.69
CA LYS A 325 -26.31 -1.53 4.17
C LYS A 325 -27.31 -1.74 3.04
N TYR A 326 -28.24 -2.64 3.27
CA TYR A 326 -29.46 -2.88 2.52
C TYR A 326 -30.59 -2.04 3.07
N TYR A 327 -31.19 -1.21 2.22
CA TYR A 327 -32.35 -0.39 2.53
C TYR A 327 -33.57 -1.02 1.86
N ILE A 328 -34.48 -1.58 2.65
CA ILE A 328 -35.68 -2.27 2.15
C ILE A 328 -36.82 -1.27 2.07
N TYR A 329 -37.51 -1.23 0.93
CA TYR A 329 -38.62 -0.31 0.66
C TYR A 329 -39.73 -1.01 -0.13
N TYR A 330 -40.90 -0.40 -0.26
CA TYR A 330 -41.91 -0.83 -1.24
C TYR A 330 -42.51 0.33 -2.05
N GLU A 331 -42.27 1.58 -1.64
CA GLU A 331 -42.74 2.78 -2.34
C GLU A 331 -41.59 3.77 -2.58
N LYS A 332 -41.66 4.46 -3.73
CA LYS A 332 -40.74 5.51 -4.17
C LYS A 332 -41.57 6.67 -4.74
N PHE A 333 -41.21 7.89 -4.39
CA PHE A 333 -41.83 9.12 -4.88
C PHE A 333 -40.79 10.07 -5.47
N GLU A 334 -41.19 10.92 -6.42
CA GLU A 334 -40.30 11.96 -6.96
C GLU A 334 -40.20 13.18 -6.02
N GLY A 335 -41.27 13.49 -5.28
CA GLY A 335 -41.36 14.63 -4.39
C GLY A 335 -41.49 14.24 -2.91
N LEU A 336 -40.99 15.14 -2.05
CA LEU A 336 -41.05 14.97 -0.59
C LEU A 336 -42.49 15.06 -0.07
N SER A 337 -43.35 15.86 -0.71
CA SER A 337 -44.74 16.08 -0.31
C SER A 337 -45.54 14.78 -0.39
N GLU A 338 -45.39 14.04 -1.50
CA GLU A 338 -46.02 12.76 -1.73
C GLU A 338 -45.51 11.70 -0.76
N ALA A 339 -44.19 11.63 -0.56
CA ALA A 339 -43.57 10.71 0.39
C ALA A 339 -44.04 10.96 1.84
N THR A 340 -44.17 12.22 2.23
CA THR A 340 -44.64 12.60 3.57
C THR A 340 -46.08 12.17 3.78
N LYS A 341 -46.96 12.44 2.82
CA LYS A 341 -48.36 12.00 2.86
C LYS A 341 -48.48 10.48 2.96
N ALA A 342 -47.65 9.74 2.20
CA ALA A 342 -47.65 8.29 2.24
C ALA A 342 -47.15 7.74 3.59
N LEU A 343 -46.12 8.36 4.19
CA LEU A 343 -45.64 8.02 5.53
C LEU A 343 -46.70 8.27 6.61
N GLU A 344 -47.44 9.38 6.52
CA GLU A 344 -48.57 9.68 7.41
C GLU A 344 -49.71 8.67 7.24
N ALA A 345 -49.93 8.19 6.01
CA ALA A 345 -50.94 7.20 5.66
C ALA A 345 -50.49 5.73 5.79
N LYS A 346 -49.32 5.45 6.38
CA LYS A 346 -48.70 4.10 6.42
C LYS A 346 -49.55 2.99 7.04
N GLY A 347 -50.59 3.32 7.80
CA GLY A 347 -51.47 2.34 8.44
C GLY A 347 -50.78 1.49 9.51
N THR A 348 -51.41 0.36 9.87
CA THR A 348 -51.04 -0.47 11.03
C THR A 348 -50.44 -1.84 10.66
N LYS A 349 -49.99 -2.00 9.42
CA LYS A 349 -49.36 -3.25 8.96
C LYS A 349 -48.07 -3.52 9.77
N PRO A 350 -47.77 -4.78 10.11
CA PRO A 350 -46.69 -5.11 11.05
C PRO A 350 -45.31 -4.66 10.54
N TYR A 351 -45.08 -4.69 9.22
CA TYR A 351 -43.82 -4.25 8.59
C TYR A 351 -43.65 -2.72 8.48
N ASN A 352 -44.64 -1.91 8.89
CA ASN A 352 -44.59 -0.44 8.81
C ASN A 352 -44.13 0.24 10.11
N GLY A 353 -43.77 -0.55 11.13
CA GLY A 353 -43.47 -0.07 12.50
C GLY A 353 -42.37 0.99 12.57
N LYS A 354 -41.31 0.85 11.76
CA LYS A 354 -40.12 1.73 11.74
C LYS A 354 -39.92 2.45 10.40
N MET A 355 -41.03 2.68 9.67
CA MET A 355 -40.96 3.32 8.36
C MET A 355 -40.39 4.75 8.42
N ALA A 356 -39.48 5.07 7.50
CA ALA A 356 -38.85 6.39 7.38
C ALA A 356 -38.63 6.78 5.91
N ILE A 357 -38.48 8.08 5.66
CA ILE A 357 -38.15 8.62 4.32
C ILE A 357 -36.64 8.71 4.16
N VAL A 358 -36.12 8.15 3.07
CA VAL A 358 -34.72 8.34 2.65
C VAL A 358 -34.70 8.94 1.25
N LYS A 359 -34.00 10.06 1.11
CA LYS A 359 -33.74 10.70 -0.18
C LYS A 359 -32.50 10.08 -0.81
N VAL A 360 -32.64 9.56 -2.03
CA VAL A 360 -31.53 9.10 -2.86
C VAL A 360 -31.21 10.18 -3.89
N GLU A 361 -29.94 10.55 -4.00
CA GLU A 361 -29.41 11.49 -5.00
C GLU A 361 -28.29 10.82 -5.81
N ASN A 362 -28.56 10.56 -7.09
CA ASN A 362 -27.64 9.97 -8.06
C ASN A 362 -27.22 10.95 -9.14
#